data_AF-A0A7C1GBT1-F1
#
_entry.id   AF-A0A7C1GBT1-F1
#
_cell.length_a   1.000
_cell.length_b   1.000
_cell.length_c   1.000
_cell.angle_alpha   90.00
_cell.angle_beta   90.00
_cell.angle_gamma   90.00
#
_symmetry.space_group_name_H-M   'P 1'
#
loop_
_entity.id
_entity.type
_entity.pdbx_description
1 polymer ?
#
loop_
_entity_poly.entity_id
_entity_poly.type
_entity_poly.pdbx_seq_one_letter_code
_entity_poly.pdbx_strand_id
1 'polypeptide(L)' 'MITKNLLQHFGSIESIAKASVKDLEKVRGIGKRKAIQIYEIFH' A
#
# COMPACT_ATOMS: atom_id res chain seq x y z
N MET A 1 4.23 -12.32 1.78
CA MET A 1 2.81 -12.21 1.35
C MET A 1 2.24 -10.78 1.46
N ILE A 2 3.05 -9.72 1.60
CA ILE A 2 2.56 -8.33 1.74
C ILE A 2 1.72 -7.90 0.53
N THR A 3 2.13 -8.32 -0.67
CA THR A 3 1.40 -8.09 -1.92
C THR A 3 -0.03 -8.64 -1.90
N LYS A 4 -0.25 -9.80 -1.27
CA LYS A 4 -1.60 -10.38 -1.13
C LYS A 4 -2.48 -9.54 -0.22
N ASN A 5 -1.91 -9.01 0.87
CA ASN A 5 -2.65 -8.13 1.79
C ASN A 5 -2.99 -6.79 1.13
N LEU A 6 -2.08 -6.22 0.32
CA LEU A 6 -2.35 -5.02 -0.48
C LEU A 6 -3.48 -5.25 -1.47
N LEU A 7 -3.40 -6.33 -2.26
CA LEU A 7 -4.43 -6.62 -3.25
C LEU A 7 -5.78 -6.94 -2.61
N GLN A 8 -5.80 -7.64 -1.47
CA GLN A 8 -7.03 -7.88 -0.71
C GLN A 8 -7.60 -6.60 -0.08
N HIS A 9 -6.75 -5.67 0.37
CA HIS A 9 -7.21 -4.43 1.01
C HIS A 9 -7.72 -3.40 0.00
N PHE A 10 -7.00 -3.22 -1.11
CA PHE A 10 -7.27 -2.18 -2.10
C PHE A 10 -8.04 -2.68 -3.33
N GLY A 11 -8.13 -4.00 -3.54
CA GLY A 11 -8.84 -4.65 -4.64
C GLY A 11 -8.11 -4.61 -5.98
N SER A 12 -7.45 -3.49 -6.30
CA SER A 12 -6.81 -3.23 -7.59
C SER A 12 -5.51 -2.44 -7.45
N ILE A 13 -4.61 -2.57 -8.43
CA ILE A 13 -3.36 -1.81 -8.48
C ILE A 13 -3.63 -0.29 -8.61
N GLU A 14 -4.64 0.10 -9.37
CA GLU A 14 -5.05 1.52 -9.47
C GLU A 14 -5.45 2.12 -8.12
N SER A 15 -6.13 1.35 -7.27
CA SER A 15 -6.50 1.79 -5.93
C SER A 15 -5.27 1.96 -5.03
N ILE A 16 -4.24 1.12 -5.21
CA ILE A 16 -2.97 1.24 -4.51
C ILE A 16 -2.23 2.50 -4.97
N ALA A 17 -2.23 2.78 -6.27
CA ALA A 17 -1.59 3.97 -6.83
C ALA A 17 -2.26 5.28 -6.37
N LYS A 18 -3.55 5.25 -6.05
CA LYS A 18 -4.30 6.39 -5.49
C LYS A 18 -4.25 6.46 -3.96
N ALA A 19 -3.65 5.48 -3.29
CA ALA A 19 -3.65 5.41 -1.84
C ALA A 19 -2.65 6.39 -1.21
N SER A 20 -3.02 6.99 -0.08
CA SER A 20 -2.08 7.80 0.70
C SER A 20 -1.13 6.91 1.50
N VAL A 21 0.02 7.46 1.92
CA VAL A 21 0.96 6.76 2.83
C VAL A 21 0.24 6.23 4.08
N LYS A 22 -0.70 7.01 4.64
CA LYS A 22 -1.50 6.60 5.81
C LYS A 22 -2.41 5.41 5.52
N ASP A 23 -2.95 5.30 4.31
CA ASP A 23 -3.79 4.16 3.93
C ASP A 23 -2.95 2.90 3.74
N LEU A 24 -1.76 3.03 3.16
CA LEU A 24 -0.82 1.94 3.03
C LEU A 24 -0.38 1.39 4.40
N GLU A 25 -0.22 2.25 5.42
CA GLU A 25 0.10 1.83 6.80
C GLU A 25 -1.02 1.03 7.50
N LYS A 26 -2.27 1.10 7.02
CA LYS A 26 -3.38 0.30 7.58
C LYS A 26 -3.29 -1.17 7.17
N VAL A 27 -2.51 -1.49 6.14
CA VAL A 27 -2.32 -2.87 5.69
C VAL A 27 -1.42 -3.59 6.68
N ARG A 28 -1.91 -4.71 7.22
CA ARG A 28 -1.14 -5.55 8.15
C ARG A 28 0.22 -5.94 7.56
N GLY A 29 1.29 -5.55 8.25
CA GLY A 29 2.68 -5.80 7.85
C GLY A 29 3.35 -4.68 7.03
N ILE A 30 2.64 -3.58 6.79
CA ILE A 30 3.16 -2.35 6.19
C ILE A 30 3.27 -1.29 7.29
N GLY A 31 4.50 -1.03 7.72
CA GLY A 31 4.80 0.14 8.55
C GLY A 31 5.24 1.33 7.71
N LYS A 32 5.38 2.49 8.34
CA LYS A 32 5.74 3.78 7.72
C LYS A 32 6.80 3.70 6.62
N ARG A 33 7.94 3.03 6.89
CA ARG A 33 9.02 2.89 5.90
C ARG A 33 8.57 2.20 4.61
N LYS A 34 7.80 1.11 4.73
CA LYS A 34 7.27 0.39 3.56
C LYS A 34 6.17 1.18 2.86
N ALA A 35 5.32 1.86 3.62
CA ALA A 35 4.28 2.71 3.06
C ALA A 35 4.86 3.84 2.20
N ILE A 36 5.93 4.50 2.68
CA ILE A 36 6.64 5.53 1.92
C ILE A 36 7.25 4.94 0.64
N GLN A 37 7.98 3.83 0.72
CA GLN A 37 8.57 3.18 -0.46
C GLN A 37 7.52 2.80 -1.50
N ILE A 38 6.37 2.27 -1.07
CA ILE A 38 5.28 1.94 -1.98
C ILE A 38 4.73 3.21 -2.63
N TYR A 39 4.49 4.26 -1.84
CA TYR A 39 3.99 5.53 -2.36
C TYR A 39 4.94 6.14 -3.40
N GLU A 40 6.25 6.13 -3.17
CA GLU A 40 7.29 6.60 -4.09
C GLU A 40 7.41 5.77 -5.40
N ILE A 41 6.89 4.54 -5.42
CA ILE A 41 6.88 3.72 -6.65
C ILE A 41 5.70 4.08 -7.55
N PHE A 42 4.59 4.52 -6.96
CA PHE A 42 3.34 4.78 -7.68
C PHE A 42 3.07 6.27 -7.94
N HIS A 43 3.87 7.18 -7.36
CA HIS A 43 3.84 8.64 -7.56
C HIS A 43 5.21 9.14 -8.02
#